data_AF-A0A080M7G2-F1
#
_entry.id   AF-A0A080M7G2-F1
#
_cell.length_a   1.000
_cell.length_b   1.000
_cell.length_c   1.000
_cell.angle_alpha   90.00
_cell.angle_beta   90.00
_cell.angle_gamma   90.00
#
_symmetry.space_group_name_H-M   'P 1'
#
loop_
_entity.id
_entity.type
_entity.pdbx_description
1 polymer ?
#
loop_
_entity_poly.entity_id
_entity_poly.type
_entity_poly.pdbx_seq_one_letter_code
_entity_poly.pdbx_strand_id
1 'polypeptide(L)'
;MPRPQPFSAPRDPSASGITPAETDRPSPGNREHPPFCDDDLLYTFTFSNDLQTVEGMSRVTDSTTQVLDLTGSIFETIVGINDLGVQAVLSVEQTRTATRSSDVRIYSDSDGDGKYVEDFDLHVATTATPRLPQHQFTFADDGSVLTDQRLHHGQWSSETIDSTEEVYQHLTLDGETYVVKTVQDSDGDYHFEILRDDNGDGIWTGIARGESSGVYVDTAADRLNLVGVQEYLSAADSIVG
;
A
#
# COMPACT_ATOMS: atom_id res chain seq x y z
N MET A 1 -16.84 32.74 58.90
CA MET A 1 -16.15 31.44 58.75
C MET A 1 -16.17 30.70 60.08
N PRO A 2 -16.90 29.58 60.17
CA PRO A 2 -16.72 28.59 61.23
C PRO A 2 -16.11 27.29 60.68
N ARG A 3 -15.15 26.71 61.42
CA ARG A 3 -14.58 25.38 61.12
C ARG A 3 -15.51 24.27 61.61
N PRO A 4 -15.65 23.17 60.86
CA PRO A 4 -16.02 21.87 61.40
C PRO A 4 -14.78 20.96 61.59
N GLN A 5 -14.83 20.16 62.64
CA GLN A 5 -14.03 18.95 62.91
C GLN A 5 -14.92 17.72 62.58
N PRO A 6 -14.46 16.46 62.75
CA PRO A 6 -13.22 15.75 62.38
C PRO A 6 -13.55 14.48 61.54
N PHE A 7 -12.59 13.61 61.19
CA PHE A 7 -12.74 12.13 61.28
C PHE A 7 -11.43 11.40 60.91
N SER A 8 -11.16 10.34 61.68
CA SER A 8 -9.91 9.59 61.81
C SER A 8 -9.66 8.54 60.70
N ALA A 9 -8.38 8.25 60.45
CA ALA A 9 -7.90 7.12 59.63
C ALA A 9 -7.80 5.79 60.43
N PRO A 10 -7.77 4.64 59.73
CA PRO A 10 -7.02 3.44 60.13
C PRO A 10 -5.97 3.05 59.05
N ARG A 11 -4.68 2.83 59.40
CA ARG A 11 -3.97 1.58 59.82
C ARG A 11 -3.83 0.47 58.74
N ASP A 12 -2.58 0.33 58.28
CA ASP A 12 -1.82 -0.84 57.74
C ASP A 12 -1.95 -2.15 58.60
N PRO A 13 -1.41 -3.37 58.26
CA PRO A 13 -0.54 -3.83 57.14
C PRO A 13 -0.74 -5.29 56.58
N SER A 14 -0.01 -5.63 55.50
CA SER A 14 0.61 -6.92 55.06
C SER A 14 -0.08 -8.30 55.17
N ALA A 15 -0.17 -9.05 54.04
CA ALA A 15 0.70 -10.22 53.71
C ALA A 15 0.12 -11.19 52.66
N SER A 16 1.01 -11.70 51.80
CA SER A 16 1.00 -13.03 51.09
C SER A 16 1.04 -13.00 49.56
N GLY A 17 2.27 -13.00 49.03
CA GLY A 17 2.81 -14.01 48.11
C GLY A 17 2.11 -14.29 46.78
N ILE A 18 2.68 -13.78 45.67
CA ILE A 18 2.65 -14.43 44.36
C ILE A 18 4.01 -14.17 43.66
N THR A 19 4.68 -15.25 43.28
CA THR A 19 5.84 -15.34 42.37
C THR A 19 5.57 -14.64 41.03
N PRO A 20 6.55 -13.96 40.38
CA PRO A 20 6.34 -13.50 39.02
C PRO A 20 6.36 -14.71 38.07
N ALA A 21 5.20 -15.01 37.48
CA ALA A 21 5.07 -15.92 36.37
C ALA A 21 5.72 -15.29 35.14
N GLU A 22 6.72 -16.01 34.63
CA GLU A 22 6.97 -16.32 33.22
C GLU A 22 6.29 -15.37 32.21
N THR A 23 7.10 -14.50 31.63
CA THR A 23 6.77 -13.69 30.46
C THR A 23 6.26 -14.58 29.34
N ASP A 24 4.98 -14.40 29.04
CA ASP A 24 4.27 -15.01 27.92
C ASP A 24 5.02 -14.68 26.62
N ARG A 25 5.53 -15.73 25.95
CA ARG A 25 6.13 -15.62 24.62
C ARG A 25 5.01 -15.42 23.60
N PRO A 26 5.09 -14.47 22.66
CA PRO A 26 4.22 -14.53 21.50
C PRO A 26 4.55 -15.80 20.70
N SER A 27 3.52 -16.60 20.46
CA SER A 27 3.60 -17.82 19.64
C SER A 27 3.88 -17.47 18.18
N PRO A 28 4.70 -18.27 17.45
CA PRO A 28 5.07 -17.98 16.08
C PRO A 28 3.90 -18.34 15.17
N GLY A 29 3.35 -17.31 14.51
CA GLY A 29 2.27 -17.43 13.55
C GLY A 29 2.50 -16.53 12.35
N ASN A 30 3.75 -16.31 11.94
CA ASN A 30 4.03 -15.87 10.58
C ASN A 30 3.78 -17.06 9.67
N ARG A 31 2.62 -17.08 9.02
CA ARG A 31 2.51 -17.81 7.76
C ARG A 31 3.36 -17.02 6.78
N GLU A 32 4.53 -17.55 6.47
CA GLU A 32 5.24 -17.26 5.22
C GLU A 32 4.26 -17.62 4.11
N HIS A 33 3.62 -16.61 3.50
CA HIS A 33 3.01 -16.76 2.19
C HIS A 33 4.07 -16.38 1.16
N PRO A 34 4.30 -17.21 0.14
CA PRO A 34 5.24 -16.89 -0.92
C PRO A 34 4.64 -15.81 -1.82
N PRO A 35 5.40 -14.79 -2.23
CA PRO A 35 4.94 -13.80 -3.20
C PRO A 35 5.08 -14.36 -4.64
N PHE A 36 4.05 -14.15 -5.46
CA PHE A 36 3.97 -14.36 -6.92
C PHE A 36 3.97 -15.80 -7.47
N CYS A 37 2.79 -16.27 -7.89
CA CYS A 37 2.63 -17.41 -8.82
C CYS A 37 2.96 -17.03 -10.27
N ASP A 38 4.14 -16.48 -10.52
CA ASP A 38 4.80 -16.40 -11.83
C ASP A 38 6.31 -16.22 -11.56
N ASP A 39 7.03 -17.32 -11.30
CA ASP A 39 8.49 -17.35 -11.08
C ASP A 39 9.02 -16.13 -10.27
N ASP A 40 8.80 -16.07 -8.94
CA ASP A 40 9.20 -14.99 -8.02
C ASP A 40 10.20 -14.01 -8.65
N LEU A 41 9.71 -12.87 -9.17
CA LEU A 41 10.58 -11.89 -9.80
C LEU A 41 11.44 -11.24 -8.72
N LEU A 42 12.62 -11.80 -8.50
CA LEU A 42 13.57 -11.32 -7.52
C LEU A 42 14.43 -10.21 -8.12
N TYR A 43 14.82 -9.27 -7.28
CA TYR A 43 15.67 -8.16 -7.66
C TYR A 43 16.92 -8.12 -6.80
N THR A 44 18.04 -7.72 -7.38
CA THR A 44 19.27 -7.46 -6.62
C THR A 44 19.70 -6.03 -6.84
N PHE A 45 20.11 -5.37 -5.77
CA PHE A 45 20.59 -3.99 -5.80
C PHE A 45 22.06 -3.93 -5.40
N THR A 46 22.79 -3.02 -6.04
CA THR A 46 24.11 -2.59 -5.60
C THR A 46 23.97 -1.20 -5.02
N PHE A 47 24.48 -1.01 -3.81
CA PHE A 47 24.40 0.26 -3.10
C PHE A 47 25.78 0.90 -2.91
N SER A 48 25.79 2.22 -2.76
CA SER A 48 26.94 2.96 -2.25
C SER A 48 27.33 2.49 -0.84
N ASN A 49 28.56 2.81 -0.41
CA ASN A 49 29.07 2.40 0.91
C ASN A 49 28.26 2.93 2.11
N ASP A 50 27.55 4.05 1.93
CA ASP A 50 26.66 4.62 2.95
C ASP A 50 25.22 4.05 2.89
N LEU A 51 24.96 3.12 1.96
CA LEU A 51 23.68 2.45 1.73
C LEU A 51 22.55 3.40 1.30
N GLN A 52 22.86 4.66 0.95
CA GLN A 52 21.85 5.66 0.61
C GLN A 52 21.56 5.74 -0.90
N THR A 53 22.50 5.32 -1.74
CA THR A 53 22.40 5.46 -3.20
C THR A 53 22.34 4.08 -3.86
N VAL A 54 21.39 3.90 -4.76
CA VAL A 54 21.35 2.75 -5.66
C VAL A 54 22.31 2.99 -6.83
N GLU A 55 23.34 2.16 -6.94
CA GLU A 55 24.34 2.19 -8.02
C GLU A 55 24.03 1.18 -9.14
N GLY A 56 23.25 0.14 -8.82
CA GLY A 56 22.89 -0.92 -9.76
C GLY A 56 21.60 -1.62 -9.35
N MET A 57 20.84 -2.08 -10.34
CA MET A 57 19.66 -2.91 -10.14
C MET A 57 19.64 -3.99 -11.22
N SER A 58 19.31 -5.22 -10.83
CA SER A 58 19.10 -6.33 -11.76
C SER A 58 17.85 -7.09 -11.38
N ARG A 59 17.14 -7.57 -12.40
CA ARG A 59 16.09 -8.58 -12.25
C ARG A 59 16.71 -9.96 -12.35
N VAL A 60 16.32 -10.85 -11.47
CA VAL A 60 16.85 -12.21 -11.33
C VAL A 60 15.70 -13.19 -11.51
N THR A 61 15.91 -14.15 -12.39
CA THR A 61 15.09 -15.36 -12.50
C THR A 61 15.99 -16.57 -12.31
N ASP A 62 15.41 -17.76 -12.17
CA ASP A 62 16.13 -19.03 -11.98
C ASP A 62 17.26 -19.29 -13.00
N SER A 63 17.15 -18.72 -14.20
CA SER A 63 18.08 -18.97 -15.29
C SER A 63 18.83 -17.74 -15.81
N THR A 64 18.43 -16.53 -15.42
CA THR A 64 19.00 -15.30 -15.98
C THR A 64 19.06 -14.14 -14.99
N THR A 65 20.10 -13.33 -15.13
CA THR A 65 20.19 -12.02 -14.49
C THR A 65 20.18 -10.95 -15.57
N GLN A 66 19.25 -10.01 -15.48
CA GLN A 66 19.12 -8.89 -16.38
C GLN A 66 19.42 -7.59 -15.64
N VAL A 67 20.51 -6.92 -16.02
CA VAL A 67 20.81 -5.57 -15.54
C VAL A 67 19.79 -4.58 -16.10
N LEU A 68 19.23 -3.73 -15.23
CA LEU A 68 18.23 -2.74 -15.58
C LEU A 68 18.86 -1.36 -15.76
N ASP A 69 18.30 -0.57 -16.68
CA ASP A 69 18.70 0.83 -16.89
C ASP A 69 18.05 1.70 -15.82
N LEU A 70 18.88 2.42 -15.07
CA LEU A 70 18.44 3.30 -13.98
C LEU A 70 18.11 4.72 -14.48
N THR A 71 18.36 5.02 -15.74
CA THR A 71 18.20 6.37 -16.30
C THR A 71 16.77 6.88 -16.11
N GLY A 72 16.62 8.03 -15.44
CA GLY A 72 15.33 8.65 -15.15
C GLY A 72 14.57 8.03 -13.97
N SER A 73 15.20 7.13 -13.22
CA SER A 73 14.69 6.67 -11.93
C SER A 73 15.24 7.53 -10.80
N ILE A 74 14.41 7.79 -9.80
CA ILE A 74 14.78 8.32 -8.50
C ILE A 74 14.61 7.19 -7.50
N PHE A 75 15.58 7.03 -6.60
CA PHE A 75 15.55 5.98 -5.58
C PHE A 75 15.60 6.59 -4.19
N GLU A 76 14.81 6.02 -3.29
CA GLU A 76 14.92 6.23 -1.85
C GLU A 76 15.16 4.88 -1.16
N THR A 77 15.96 4.88 -0.10
CA THR A 77 16.35 3.66 0.59
C THR A 77 15.99 3.76 2.07
N ILE A 78 15.44 2.67 2.61
CA ILE A 78 15.19 2.51 4.04
C ILE A 78 16.26 1.58 4.58
N VAL A 79 17.19 2.13 5.37
CA VAL A 79 18.26 1.36 6.02
C VAL A 79 17.85 0.97 7.44
N GLY A 80 18.01 -0.30 7.79
CA GLY A 80 17.65 -0.83 9.10
C GLY A 80 18.44 -2.09 9.45
N ILE A 81 17.96 -2.82 10.45
CA ILE A 81 18.53 -4.11 10.85
C ILE A 81 17.63 -5.21 10.26
N ASN A 82 18.21 -6.12 9.47
CA ASN A 82 17.48 -7.26 8.89
C ASN A 82 17.33 -8.41 9.89
N ASP A 83 16.65 -9.49 9.49
CA ASP A 83 16.41 -10.66 10.35
C ASP A 83 17.69 -11.42 10.73
N LEU A 84 18.79 -11.20 10.00
CA LEU A 84 20.13 -11.69 10.34
C LEU A 84 20.85 -10.82 11.39
N GLY A 85 20.24 -9.72 11.83
CA GLY A 85 20.82 -8.79 12.79
C GLY A 85 21.89 -7.87 12.21
N VAL A 86 21.91 -7.70 10.88
CA VAL A 86 22.91 -6.91 10.16
C VAL A 86 22.28 -5.61 9.66
N GLN A 87 23.05 -4.51 9.68
CA GLN A 87 22.61 -3.26 9.06
C GLN A 87 22.64 -3.40 7.54
N ALA A 88 21.49 -3.22 6.90
CA ALA A 88 21.29 -3.36 5.46
C ALA A 88 20.18 -2.43 4.96
N VAL A 89 20.03 -2.33 3.64
CA VAL A 89 18.87 -1.67 3.01
C VAL A 89 17.70 -2.65 3.08
N LEU A 90 16.67 -2.33 3.87
CA LEU A 90 15.49 -3.19 4.03
C LEU A 90 14.48 -2.99 2.92
N SER A 91 14.44 -1.77 2.36
CA SER A 91 13.52 -1.44 1.28
C SER A 91 14.11 -0.39 0.35
N VAL A 92 13.75 -0.50 -0.93
CA VAL A 92 14.08 0.44 -1.99
C VAL A 92 12.79 0.91 -2.64
N GLU A 93 12.52 2.21 -2.59
CA GLU A 93 11.49 2.83 -3.43
C GLU A 93 12.14 3.30 -4.72
N GLN A 94 11.52 2.98 -5.85
CA GLN A 94 11.87 3.48 -7.16
C GLN A 94 10.71 4.28 -7.73
N THR A 95 10.94 5.57 -7.98
CA THR A 95 10.01 6.43 -8.72
C THR A 95 10.55 6.71 -10.12
N ARG A 96 9.73 6.50 -11.14
CA ARG A 96 10.03 6.83 -12.54
C ARG A 96 8.91 7.68 -13.13
N THR A 97 9.25 8.91 -13.52
CA THR A 97 8.31 9.80 -14.18
C THR A 97 8.52 9.83 -15.69
N ALA A 98 7.46 9.59 -16.43
CA ALA A 98 7.38 9.74 -17.87
C ALA A 98 6.38 10.85 -18.24
N THR A 99 6.28 11.17 -19.53
CA THR A 99 5.38 12.25 -20.00
C THR A 99 3.91 12.02 -19.64
N ARG A 100 3.47 10.77 -19.48
CA ARG A 100 2.05 10.41 -19.26
C ARG A 100 1.79 9.60 -18.00
N SER A 101 2.84 9.24 -17.26
CA SER A 101 2.73 8.46 -16.04
C SER A 101 3.82 8.80 -15.04
N SER A 102 3.55 8.54 -13.78
CA SER A 102 4.52 8.36 -12.73
C SER A 102 4.35 6.96 -12.18
N ASP A 103 5.40 6.17 -12.22
CA ASP A 103 5.43 4.79 -11.78
C ASP A 103 6.24 4.72 -10.48
N VAL A 104 5.65 4.17 -9.42
CA VAL A 104 6.31 3.90 -8.14
C VAL A 104 6.38 2.39 -7.96
N ARG A 105 7.53 1.89 -7.53
CA ARG A 105 7.72 0.49 -7.13
C ARG A 105 8.46 0.43 -5.82
N ILE A 106 8.09 -0.49 -4.94
CA ILE A 106 8.80 -0.72 -3.69
C ILE A 106 9.25 -2.16 -3.64
N TYR A 107 10.52 -2.34 -3.31
CA TYR A 107 11.15 -3.64 -3.19
C TYR A 107 11.63 -3.83 -1.75
N SER A 108 11.47 -5.01 -1.16
CA SER A 108 11.93 -5.29 0.21
C SER A 108 12.76 -6.55 0.33
N ASP A 109 13.71 -6.52 1.27
CA ASP A 109 14.58 -7.63 1.67
C ASP A 109 14.68 -7.62 3.20
N SER A 110 13.69 -8.25 3.85
CA SER A 110 13.62 -8.33 5.31
C SER A 110 14.52 -9.44 5.88
N ASP A 111 14.68 -10.54 5.14
CA ASP A 111 15.47 -11.70 5.56
C ASP A 111 16.97 -11.50 5.37
N GLY A 112 17.38 -10.52 4.57
CA GLY A 112 18.76 -10.13 4.36
C GLY A 112 19.54 -11.04 3.41
N ASP A 113 18.87 -11.83 2.58
CA ASP A 113 19.53 -12.73 1.62
C ASP A 113 20.09 -11.98 0.39
N GLY A 114 19.80 -10.68 0.27
CA GLY A 114 20.23 -9.80 -0.81
C GLY A 114 19.34 -9.87 -2.06
N LYS A 115 18.20 -10.56 -1.99
CA LYS A 115 17.19 -10.65 -3.03
C LYS A 115 15.91 -9.98 -2.56
N TYR A 116 15.54 -8.94 -3.28
CA TYR A 116 14.39 -8.13 -2.98
C TYR A 116 13.17 -8.64 -3.75
N VAL A 117 12.02 -8.64 -3.09
CA VAL A 117 10.70 -8.88 -3.69
C VAL A 117 10.06 -7.53 -3.98
N GLU A 118 9.37 -7.38 -5.12
CA GLU A 118 8.52 -6.21 -5.40
C GLU A 118 7.22 -6.34 -4.61
N ASP A 119 6.98 -5.50 -3.59
CA ASP A 119 5.81 -5.61 -2.71
C ASP A 119 4.67 -4.65 -3.08
N PHE A 120 4.97 -3.70 -3.95
CA PHE A 120 4.06 -2.65 -4.35
C PHE A 120 4.46 -2.08 -5.69
N ASP A 121 3.47 -1.91 -6.56
CA ASP A 121 3.57 -1.05 -7.73
C ASP A 121 2.39 -0.08 -7.79
N LEU A 122 2.65 1.11 -8.31
CA LEU A 122 1.64 2.12 -8.55
C LEU A 122 1.93 2.86 -9.84
N HIS A 123 1.00 2.78 -10.76
CA HIS A 123 0.98 3.58 -11.98
C HIS A 123 -0.02 4.72 -11.84
N VAL A 124 0.49 5.94 -11.67
CA VAL A 124 -0.31 7.17 -11.63
C VAL A 124 -0.24 7.82 -13.00
N ALA A 125 -1.39 8.13 -13.61
CA ALA A 125 -1.40 8.91 -14.83
C ALA A 125 -0.95 10.37 -14.54
N THR A 126 -0.42 11.06 -15.53
CA THR A 126 -0.02 12.49 -15.37
C THR A 126 -0.62 13.40 -16.42
N THR A 127 -1.32 12.82 -17.40
CA THR A 127 -1.94 13.55 -18.50
C THR A 127 -3.33 13.01 -18.77
N ALA A 128 -4.31 13.91 -18.96
CA ALA A 128 -5.64 13.59 -19.43
C ALA A 128 -5.59 12.88 -20.79
N THR A 129 -6.12 11.66 -20.87
CA THR A 129 -6.29 10.98 -22.16
C THR A 129 -7.65 10.28 -22.24
N PRO A 130 -8.27 10.18 -23.43
CA PRO A 130 -9.51 9.41 -23.61
C PRO A 130 -9.37 7.90 -23.36
N ARG A 131 -8.17 7.42 -23.03
CA ARG A 131 -7.88 6.01 -22.74
C ARG A 131 -7.89 5.70 -21.25
N LEU A 132 -7.97 6.72 -20.40
CA LEU A 132 -8.13 6.49 -18.98
C LEU A 132 -9.48 5.81 -18.74
N PRO A 133 -9.55 4.83 -17.83
CA PRO A 133 -10.81 4.23 -17.43
C PRO A 133 -11.79 5.29 -16.95
N GLN A 134 -13.06 5.14 -17.34
CA GLN A 134 -14.13 6.02 -16.91
C GLN A 134 -15.26 5.19 -16.33
N HIS A 135 -15.76 5.63 -15.18
CA HIS A 135 -16.76 4.93 -14.40
C HIS A 135 -17.93 5.85 -14.02
N GLN A 136 -19.11 5.27 -13.89
CA GLN A 136 -20.28 5.88 -13.29
C GLN A 136 -20.74 5.02 -12.12
N PHE A 137 -20.69 5.60 -10.93
CA PHE A 137 -21.13 4.93 -9.72
C PHE A 137 -22.52 5.40 -9.30
N THR A 138 -23.25 4.52 -8.63
CA THR A 138 -24.34 4.94 -7.74
C THR A 138 -23.96 4.62 -6.31
N PHE A 139 -24.38 5.49 -5.38
CA PHE A 139 -24.00 5.39 -3.98
C PHE A 139 -25.25 5.25 -3.11
N ALA A 140 -25.11 4.50 -2.01
CA ALA A 140 -26.06 4.51 -0.92
C ALA A 140 -25.94 5.79 -0.08
N ASP A 141 -26.90 6.02 0.81
CA ASP A 141 -26.90 7.18 1.71
C ASP A 141 -25.69 7.21 2.66
N ASP A 142 -25.10 6.05 2.95
CA ASP A 142 -23.88 5.91 3.76
C ASP A 142 -22.59 6.05 2.95
N GLY A 143 -22.68 6.31 1.64
CA GLY A 143 -21.56 6.46 0.72
C GLY A 143 -21.10 5.16 0.08
N SER A 144 -21.65 4.00 0.44
CA SER A 144 -21.26 2.70 -0.16
C SER A 144 -21.58 2.66 -1.65
N VAL A 145 -20.69 2.09 -2.46
CA VAL A 145 -20.91 1.89 -3.90
C VAL A 145 -21.96 0.79 -4.10
N LEU A 146 -23.04 1.12 -4.82
CA LEU A 146 -24.14 0.20 -5.13
C LEU A 146 -24.02 -0.40 -6.54
N THR A 147 -23.53 0.39 -7.49
CA THR A 147 -23.31 -0.05 -8.87
C THR A 147 -22.08 0.60 -9.43
N ASP A 148 -21.41 -0.12 -10.33
CA ASP A 148 -20.31 0.37 -11.16
C ASP A 148 -20.68 0.17 -12.63
N GLN A 149 -20.60 1.23 -13.43
CA GLN A 149 -20.66 1.14 -14.88
C GLN A 149 -19.36 1.65 -15.47
N ARG A 150 -18.73 0.86 -16.34
CA ARG A 150 -17.51 1.23 -17.02
C ARG A 150 -17.76 1.61 -18.46
N LEU A 151 -17.07 2.65 -18.93
CA LEU A 151 -17.12 3.06 -20.33
C LEU A 151 -16.19 2.20 -21.17
N HIS A 152 -16.76 1.40 -22.07
CA HIS A 152 -16.02 0.62 -23.06
C HIS A 152 -16.47 1.00 -24.48
N HIS A 153 -15.51 1.41 -25.32
CA HIS A 153 -15.77 1.78 -26.72
C HIS A 153 -16.93 2.79 -26.90
N GLY A 154 -17.08 3.73 -25.96
CA GLY A 154 -18.14 4.75 -25.98
C GLY A 154 -19.51 4.25 -25.51
N GLN A 155 -19.59 3.06 -24.93
CA GLN A 155 -20.81 2.49 -24.35
C GLN A 155 -20.60 2.18 -22.87
N TRP A 156 -21.58 2.54 -22.05
CA TRP A 156 -21.60 2.17 -20.63
C TRP A 156 -22.07 0.73 -20.47
N SER A 157 -21.31 -0.06 -19.73
CA SER A 157 -21.70 -1.42 -19.33
C SER A 157 -21.55 -1.59 -17.83
N SER A 158 -22.50 -2.28 -17.21
CA SER A 158 -22.42 -2.62 -15.80
C SER A 158 -21.27 -3.59 -15.55
N GLU A 159 -20.44 -3.25 -14.58
CA GLU A 159 -19.48 -4.17 -13.97
C GLU A 159 -20.23 -5.03 -12.94
N THR A 160 -19.83 -6.30 -12.80
CA THR A 160 -20.33 -7.13 -11.72
C THR A 160 -19.49 -6.85 -10.49
N ILE A 161 -20.12 -6.37 -9.41
CA ILE A 161 -19.45 -6.21 -8.12
C ILE A 161 -19.51 -7.56 -7.41
N ASP A 162 -18.38 -8.27 -7.35
CA ASP A 162 -18.26 -9.48 -6.56
C ASP A 162 -17.83 -9.12 -5.14
N SER A 163 -18.78 -9.04 -4.21
CA SER A 163 -18.50 -8.68 -2.82
C SER A 163 -17.62 -9.70 -2.06
N THR A 164 -17.27 -10.83 -2.67
CA THR A 164 -16.36 -11.83 -2.07
C THR A 164 -14.89 -11.60 -2.43
N GLU A 165 -14.62 -10.90 -3.53
CA GLU A 165 -13.27 -10.64 -4.03
C GLU A 165 -12.98 -9.13 -4.18
N GLU A 166 -14.01 -8.30 -4.28
CA GLU A 166 -13.90 -6.86 -4.52
C GLU A 166 -14.40 -6.02 -3.34
N VAL A 167 -13.58 -5.04 -2.94
CA VAL A 167 -13.91 -4.03 -1.95
C VAL A 167 -13.86 -2.64 -2.58
N TYR A 168 -14.95 -1.89 -2.45
CA TYR A 168 -15.02 -0.49 -2.85
C TYR A 168 -14.92 0.41 -1.62
N GLN A 169 -14.14 1.47 -1.73
CA GLN A 169 -14.08 2.54 -0.75
C GLN A 169 -14.47 3.85 -1.42
N HIS A 170 -15.32 4.63 -0.76
CA HIS A 170 -15.66 5.99 -1.17
C HIS A 170 -15.32 6.92 -0.01
N LEU A 171 -14.30 7.76 -0.19
CA LEU A 171 -13.72 8.55 0.88
C LEU A 171 -13.11 9.85 0.39
N THR A 172 -12.99 10.81 1.30
CA THR A 172 -12.34 12.10 1.05
C THR A 172 -11.03 12.18 1.81
N LEU A 173 -9.94 12.53 1.13
CA LEU A 173 -8.63 12.83 1.72
C LEU A 173 -8.13 14.17 1.17
N ASP A 174 -7.64 15.03 2.06
CA ASP A 174 -7.14 16.38 1.74
C ASP A 174 -8.05 17.23 0.85
N GLY A 175 -9.37 17.02 0.94
CA GLY A 175 -10.38 17.75 0.19
C GLY A 175 -10.75 17.11 -1.15
N GLU A 176 -10.02 16.09 -1.59
CA GLU A 176 -10.30 15.32 -2.80
C GLU A 176 -11.11 14.07 -2.48
N THR A 177 -12.09 13.75 -3.32
CA THR A 177 -12.93 12.55 -3.14
C THR A 177 -12.51 11.46 -4.10
N TYR A 178 -12.36 10.26 -3.56
CA TYR A 178 -11.87 9.09 -4.26
C TYR A 178 -12.89 7.97 -4.21
N VAL A 179 -12.97 7.21 -5.30
CA VAL A 179 -13.44 5.84 -5.29
C VAL A 179 -12.23 4.94 -5.48
N VAL A 180 -12.03 3.99 -4.58
CA VAL A 180 -10.97 2.98 -4.69
C VAL A 180 -11.62 1.63 -4.83
N LYS A 181 -11.30 0.94 -5.92
CA LYS A 181 -11.63 -0.47 -6.11
C LYS A 181 -10.39 -1.28 -5.73
N THR A 182 -10.55 -2.27 -4.85
CA THR A 182 -9.50 -3.24 -4.52
C THR A 182 -10.04 -4.64 -4.77
N VAL A 183 -9.24 -5.49 -5.39
CA VAL A 183 -9.56 -6.88 -5.69
C VAL A 183 -8.42 -7.74 -5.18
N GLN A 184 -8.72 -8.74 -4.37
CA GLN A 184 -7.73 -9.76 -4.00
C GLN A 184 -7.80 -10.90 -5.02
N ASP A 185 -6.65 -11.27 -5.58
CA ASP A 185 -6.56 -12.40 -6.48
C ASP A 185 -6.45 -13.74 -5.73
N SER A 186 -6.37 -14.84 -6.49
CA SER A 186 -6.27 -16.18 -5.92
C SER A 186 -4.93 -16.50 -5.26
N ASP A 187 -3.90 -15.73 -5.59
CA ASP A 187 -2.53 -15.91 -5.08
C ASP A 187 -2.29 -15.07 -3.81
N GLY A 188 -3.22 -14.17 -3.49
CA GLY A 188 -3.29 -13.38 -2.27
C GLY A 188 -2.88 -11.93 -2.47
N ASP A 189 -2.49 -11.55 -3.68
CA ASP A 189 -2.08 -10.21 -4.05
C ASP A 189 -3.30 -9.32 -4.30
N TYR A 190 -3.14 -8.02 -4.05
CA TYR A 190 -4.22 -7.05 -4.14
C TYR A 190 -4.00 -6.13 -5.32
N HIS A 191 -4.87 -6.22 -6.33
CA HIS A 191 -4.93 -5.23 -7.38
C HIS A 191 -5.88 -4.10 -7.01
N PHE A 192 -5.56 -2.87 -7.40
CA PHE A 192 -6.41 -1.73 -7.11
C PHE A 192 -6.44 -0.70 -8.23
N GLU A 193 -7.55 0.02 -8.27
CA GLU A 193 -7.80 1.16 -9.16
C GLU A 193 -8.32 2.34 -8.31
N ILE A 194 -7.75 3.52 -8.53
CA ILE A 194 -8.08 4.74 -7.81
C ILE A 194 -8.68 5.73 -8.80
N LEU A 195 -9.89 6.20 -8.50
CA LEU A 195 -10.67 7.08 -9.36
C LEU A 195 -11.02 8.38 -8.65
N ARG A 196 -11.07 9.48 -9.41
CA ARG A 196 -11.57 10.79 -8.95
C ARG A 196 -12.59 11.38 -9.91
N ASP A 197 -13.49 12.20 -9.39
CA ASP A 197 -14.42 13.05 -10.12
C ASP A 197 -14.13 14.52 -9.78
N ASP A 198 -13.11 15.09 -10.42
CA ASP A 198 -12.59 16.42 -10.07
C ASP A 198 -13.50 17.56 -10.56
N ASN A 199 -14.38 17.29 -11.54
CA ASN A 199 -15.29 18.30 -12.12
C ASN A 199 -16.74 18.16 -11.62
N GLY A 200 -17.05 17.09 -10.88
CA GLY A 200 -18.36 16.83 -10.28
C GLY A 200 -19.45 16.49 -11.29
N ASP A 201 -19.10 15.95 -12.47
CA ASP A 201 -20.05 15.57 -13.51
C ASP A 201 -20.63 14.16 -13.33
N GLY A 202 -20.15 13.43 -12.32
CA GLY A 202 -20.54 12.05 -12.01
C GLY A 202 -19.80 11.00 -12.84
N ILE A 203 -18.80 11.39 -13.65
CA ILE A 203 -17.89 10.50 -14.38
C ILE A 203 -16.55 10.46 -13.66
N TRP A 204 -16.29 9.32 -13.04
CA TRP A 204 -15.07 9.06 -12.29
C TRP A 204 -13.98 8.59 -13.24
N THR A 205 -12.84 9.26 -13.24
CA THR A 205 -11.69 8.93 -14.08
C THR A 205 -10.67 8.16 -13.27
N GLY A 206 -10.22 7.00 -13.79
CA GLY A 206 -9.12 6.23 -13.22
C GLY A 206 -7.81 7.00 -13.33
N ILE A 207 -7.32 7.49 -12.18
CA ILE A 207 -6.09 8.28 -12.09
C ILE A 207 -4.88 7.42 -11.73
N ALA A 208 -5.08 6.29 -11.07
CA ALA A 208 -4.02 5.36 -10.75
C ALA A 208 -4.51 3.91 -10.70
N ARG A 209 -3.58 2.99 -10.90
CA ARG A 209 -3.77 1.55 -10.68
C ARG A 209 -2.49 0.94 -10.14
N GLY A 210 -2.58 -0.22 -9.50
CA GLY A 210 -1.41 -0.90 -9.00
C GLY A 210 -1.73 -2.24 -8.36
N GLU A 211 -0.71 -2.82 -7.75
CA GLU A 211 -0.71 -4.10 -7.07
C GLU A 211 0.05 -3.97 -5.75
N SER A 212 -0.33 -4.77 -4.75
CA SER A 212 0.43 -4.87 -3.51
C SER A 212 0.26 -6.24 -2.87
N SER A 213 1.34 -6.73 -2.29
CA SER A 213 1.38 -7.96 -1.48
C SER A 213 1.18 -7.70 0.02
N GLY A 214 1.02 -6.44 0.47
CA GLY A 214 0.50 -6.17 1.81
C GLY A 214 0.94 -4.89 2.53
N VAL A 215 2.04 -4.22 2.16
CA VAL A 215 2.53 -3.04 2.90
C VAL A 215 1.51 -1.89 2.88
N TYR A 216 0.77 -1.76 1.79
CA TYR A 216 -0.25 -0.72 1.61
C TYR A 216 -1.68 -1.25 1.68
N VAL A 217 -1.89 -2.46 2.22
CA VAL A 217 -3.21 -3.09 2.29
C VAL A 217 -3.61 -3.29 3.75
N ASP A 218 -4.84 -2.89 4.08
CA ASP A 218 -5.50 -3.31 5.31
C ASP A 218 -6.05 -4.73 5.10
N THR A 219 -5.21 -5.74 5.36
CA THR A 219 -5.54 -7.17 5.15
C THR A 219 -6.67 -7.68 6.04
N ALA A 220 -7.07 -6.92 7.07
CA ALA A 220 -8.25 -7.26 7.85
C ALA A 220 -9.57 -6.82 7.17
N ALA A 221 -9.48 -5.89 6.22
CA ALA A 221 -10.61 -5.32 5.49
C ALA A 221 -10.48 -5.48 3.96
N ASP A 222 -9.47 -6.23 3.50
CA ASP A 222 -9.16 -6.55 2.10
C ASP A 222 -9.19 -5.33 1.17
N ARG A 223 -8.59 -4.23 1.61
CA ARG A 223 -8.64 -2.94 0.91
C ARG A 223 -7.33 -2.17 0.97
N LEU A 224 -7.06 -1.43 -0.09
CA LEU A 224 -5.93 -0.50 -0.12
C LEU A 224 -6.05 0.57 0.97
N ASN A 225 -4.98 0.80 1.72
CA ASN A 225 -4.84 1.93 2.63
C ASN A 225 -4.46 3.20 1.84
N LEU A 226 -5.47 3.93 1.36
CA LEU A 226 -5.27 5.11 0.51
C LEU A 226 -4.37 6.18 1.15
N VAL A 227 -4.40 6.30 2.49
CA VAL A 227 -3.56 7.27 3.23
C VAL A 227 -2.07 7.01 3.00
N GLY A 228 -1.66 5.75 2.89
CA GLY A 228 -0.26 5.37 2.68
C GLY A 228 0.24 5.64 1.26
N VAL A 229 -0.64 5.73 0.26
CA VAL A 229 -0.26 5.93 -1.15
C VAL A 229 -0.58 7.34 -1.65
N GLN A 230 -1.22 8.17 -0.81
CA GLN A 230 -1.76 9.47 -1.22
C GLN A 230 -0.68 10.42 -1.74
N GLU A 231 0.52 10.39 -1.18
CA GLU A 231 1.62 11.28 -1.57
C GLU A 231 2.00 11.15 -3.06
N TYR A 232 1.87 9.94 -3.61
CA TYR A 232 2.16 9.66 -5.02
C TYR A 232 1.06 10.16 -5.96
N LEU A 233 -0.17 10.36 -5.46
CA LEU A 233 -1.33 10.72 -6.29
C LEU A 233 -1.30 12.18 -6.75
N SER A 234 -0.47 13.04 -6.15
CA SER A 234 -0.28 14.43 -6.61
C SER A 234 0.20 14.54 -8.06
N ALA A 235 0.83 13.48 -8.58
CA ALA A 235 1.19 13.38 -10.00
C ALA A 235 -0.04 13.44 -10.93
N ALA A 236 -1.23 13.10 -10.42
CA ALA A 236 -2.49 13.14 -11.15
C ALA A 236 -3.18 14.52 -11.16
N ASP A 237 -2.66 15.53 -10.44
CA ASP A 237 -3.32 16.84 -10.31
C ASP A 237 -3.49 17.57 -11.66
N SER A 238 -2.67 17.22 -12.66
CA SER A 238 -2.79 17.76 -14.02
C SER A 238 -3.73 16.99 -14.94
N ILE A 239 -4.36 15.90 -14.48
CA ILE A 239 -5.18 15.04 -15.35
C ILE A 239 -6.59 15.59 -15.56
N VAL A 240 -7.14 16.38 -14.65
CA VAL A 240 -8.57 16.74 -14.76
C VAL A 240 -8.80 18.22 -14.48
N GLY A 241 -9.76 18.79 -15.20
CA GLY A 241 -10.17 20.18 -15.13
C GLY A 241 -11.66 20.34 -15.31
#